data_AF-A0A0T5NXD5-F1
#
_entry.id   AF-A0A0T5NXD5-F1
#
_cell.length_a   1.000
_cell.length_b   1.000
_cell.length_c   1.000
_cell.angle_alpha   90.00
_cell.angle_beta   90.00
_cell.angle_gamma   90.00
#
_symmetry.space_group_name_H-M   'P 1'
#
loop_
_entity.id
_entity.type
_entity.pdbx_description
1 polymer ?
#
loop_
_entity_poly.entity_id
_entity_poly.type
_entity_poly.pdbx_seq_one_letter_code
_entity_poly.pdbx_strand_id
1 'polypeptide(L)'
;MRQDKKKNNNSLARLISRLAVVAGIIASVAFPVFAQDGTGPMPDNAEARNYGGGWDCDLGFRMDGAECLALNIPDNAYATGRTYGSGWACRRGYEEVGDASCEAIPMPENAYLRSSGYDWQCERGYRQDRETCVPIVLPEHGYLTEDTSGSGWVCDRGFTPSASACVPISVPENGYLTNADYGAEWACERGFFEIDGRCDPVALPANAFLDQESYGPGWRCERGFEAVDNACVAIDLPANAHLDRSGNRWRCDRSFQLSDGACVLGR
;
A
#
# COMPACT_ATOMS: atom_id res chain seq x y z
N MET A 1 23.57 90.02 -23.14
CA MET A 1 23.11 88.64 -23.41
C MET A 1 22.16 88.21 -22.30
N ARG A 2 20.85 88.15 -22.58
CA ARG A 2 19.84 87.62 -21.66
C ARG A 2 18.82 86.82 -22.48
N GLN A 3 18.71 85.55 -22.09
CA GLN A 3 17.66 84.54 -22.26
C GLN A 3 16.77 84.53 -23.51
N ASP A 4 16.53 83.31 -24.02
CA ASP A 4 15.14 82.87 -24.11
C ASP A 4 14.91 81.39 -23.83
N LYS A 5 13.70 81.15 -23.30
CA LYS A 5 13.12 79.91 -22.76
C LYS A 5 12.95 78.80 -23.80
N LYS A 6 13.18 77.54 -23.39
CA LYS A 6 12.58 76.36 -24.05
C LYS A 6 11.60 75.67 -23.10
N LYS A 7 10.33 75.66 -23.50
CA LYS A 7 9.14 75.25 -22.73
C LYS A 7 8.94 73.72 -22.79
N ASN A 8 8.52 73.15 -21.67
CA ASN A 8 8.23 71.74 -21.40
C ASN A 8 7.21 71.11 -22.39
N ASN A 9 7.59 70.02 -23.07
CA ASN A 9 6.67 69.19 -23.88
C ASN A 9 6.62 67.70 -23.51
N ASN A 10 7.26 67.27 -22.41
CA ASN A 10 7.44 65.83 -22.12
C ASN A 10 6.37 65.19 -21.19
N SER A 11 5.40 65.97 -20.71
CA SER A 11 4.36 65.46 -19.78
C SER A 11 3.14 64.88 -20.51
N LEU A 12 2.66 65.56 -21.56
CA LEU A 12 1.47 65.15 -22.33
C LEU A 12 1.70 63.89 -23.16
N ALA A 13 2.90 63.73 -23.75
CA ALA A 13 3.26 62.54 -24.52
C ALA A 13 3.33 61.26 -23.65
N ARG A 14 3.77 61.38 -22.39
CA ARG A 14 3.80 60.24 -21.43
C ARG A 14 2.40 59.84 -20.95
N LEU A 15 1.48 60.80 -20.82
CA LEU A 15 0.09 60.53 -20.47
C LEU A 15 -0.68 59.84 -21.61
N ILE A 16 -0.48 60.29 -22.86
CA ILE A 16 -1.11 59.67 -24.04
C ILE A 16 -0.56 58.25 -24.28
N SER A 17 0.74 58.04 -24.08
CA SER A 17 1.37 56.72 -24.20
C SER A 17 0.90 55.73 -23.12
N ARG A 18 0.67 56.19 -21.88
CA ARG A 18 0.10 55.34 -20.81
C ARG A 18 -1.38 54.99 -21.04
N LEU A 19 -2.18 55.91 -21.57
CA LEU A 19 -3.58 55.66 -21.93
C LEU A 19 -3.72 54.68 -23.10
N ALA A 20 -2.84 54.74 -24.10
CA ALA A 20 -2.83 53.80 -25.23
C ALA A 20 -2.43 52.36 -24.81
N VAL A 21 -1.48 52.22 -23.87
CA VAL A 21 -1.07 50.91 -23.34
C VAL A 21 -2.18 50.30 -22.47
N VAL A 22 -2.88 51.10 -21.67
CA VAL A 22 -4.03 50.62 -20.87
C VAL A 22 -5.22 50.23 -21.75
N ALA A 23 -5.49 50.97 -22.83
CA ALA A 23 -6.53 50.60 -23.80
C ALA A 23 -6.20 49.30 -24.57
N GLY A 24 -4.92 49.05 -24.88
CA GLY A 24 -4.46 47.80 -25.52
C GLY A 24 -4.55 46.58 -24.61
N ILE A 25 -4.33 46.75 -23.30
CA ILE A 25 -4.47 45.68 -22.30
C ILE A 25 -5.94 45.35 -22.01
N ILE A 26 -6.85 46.34 -22.10
CA ILE A 26 -8.30 46.08 -21.93
C ILE A 26 -8.90 45.40 -23.17
N ALA A 27 -8.39 45.70 -24.37
CA ALA A 27 -8.85 45.06 -25.61
C ALA A 27 -8.45 43.57 -25.73
N SER A 28 -7.47 43.10 -24.96
CA SER A 28 -7.04 41.69 -24.97
C SER A 28 -7.85 40.79 -24.03
N VAL A 29 -8.75 41.36 -23.21
CA VAL A 29 -9.66 40.61 -22.31
C VAL A 29 -11.08 40.51 -22.88
N ALA A 30 -11.34 41.11 -24.04
CA ALA A 30 -12.66 41.15 -24.68
C ALA A 30 -12.86 40.08 -25.76
N PHE A 31 -11.95 39.10 -25.88
CA PHE A 31 -12.22 37.89 -26.64
C PHE A 31 -12.84 36.88 -25.67
N PRO A 32 -14.13 36.55 -25.80
CA PRO A 32 -14.68 35.41 -25.09
C PRO A 32 -13.88 34.18 -25.53
N VAL A 33 -13.09 33.63 -24.62
CA VAL A 33 -12.57 32.28 -24.76
C VAL A 33 -13.77 31.38 -24.55
N PHE A 34 -14.47 31.05 -25.63
CA PHE A 34 -15.48 30.00 -25.59
C PHE A 34 -14.73 28.68 -25.44
N ALA A 35 -14.65 28.16 -24.21
CA ALA A 35 -14.63 26.72 -24.05
C ALA A 35 -15.96 26.22 -24.65
N GLN A 36 -15.90 25.52 -25.78
CA GLN A 36 -17.09 25.01 -26.44
C GLN A 36 -17.52 23.74 -25.70
N ASP A 37 -18.32 23.90 -24.65
CA ASP A 37 -18.74 22.80 -23.78
C ASP A 37 -19.97 22.05 -24.34
N GLY A 38 -20.08 21.86 -25.66
CA GLY A 38 -21.24 21.19 -26.28
C GLY A 38 -22.58 21.94 -26.10
N THR A 39 -22.54 23.27 -25.97
CA THR A 39 -23.72 24.12 -25.83
C THR A 39 -24.12 24.72 -27.18
N GLY A 40 -25.17 24.19 -27.82
CA GLY A 40 -25.64 24.64 -29.14
C GLY A 40 -26.70 23.70 -29.72
N PRO A 41 -27.17 23.94 -30.97
CA PRO A 41 -27.95 22.94 -31.69
C PRO A 41 -27.14 21.64 -31.79
N MET A 42 -27.79 20.50 -31.58
CA MET A 42 -27.14 19.20 -31.62
C MET A 42 -26.75 18.86 -33.07
N PRO A 43 -25.44 18.64 -33.35
CA PRO A 43 -24.97 18.23 -34.67
C PRO A 43 -25.21 16.73 -34.91
N ASP A 44 -24.85 16.24 -36.11
CA ASP A 44 -24.81 14.80 -36.39
C ASP A 44 -23.73 14.10 -35.55
N ASN A 45 -23.96 12.82 -35.22
CA ASN A 45 -23.08 11.98 -34.39
C ASN A 45 -22.90 12.53 -32.95
N ALA A 46 -23.96 13.11 -32.40
CA ALA A 46 -24.02 13.59 -31.03
C ALA A 46 -25.32 13.16 -30.34
N GLU A 47 -25.23 12.93 -29.03
CA GLU A 47 -26.36 12.63 -28.16
C GLU A 47 -26.59 13.75 -27.14
N ALA A 48 -27.87 13.98 -26.81
CA ALA A 48 -28.23 14.98 -25.82
C ALA A 48 -27.79 14.54 -24.42
N ARG A 49 -27.22 15.47 -23.63
CA ARG A 49 -26.84 15.16 -22.25
C ARG A 49 -28.05 14.86 -21.39
N ASN A 50 -27.89 13.87 -20.51
CA ASN A 50 -28.93 13.51 -19.53
C ASN A 50 -29.17 14.60 -18.47
N TYR A 51 -28.23 15.54 -18.29
CA TYR A 51 -28.33 16.64 -17.35
C TYR A 51 -27.45 17.82 -17.81
N GLY A 52 -27.77 19.04 -17.37
CA GLY A 52 -26.94 20.23 -17.59
C GLY A 52 -27.10 20.95 -18.94
N GLY A 53 -27.95 20.46 -19.84
CA GLY A 53 -28.13 21.03 -21.17
C GLY A 53 -26.92 20.81 -22.10
N GLY A 54 -27.16 20.86 -23.40
CA GLY A 54 -26.14 20.58 -24.42
C GLY A 54 -26.09 19.11 -24.86
N TRP A 55 -25.01 18.76 -25.55
CA TRP A 55 -24.80 17.46 -26.19
C TRP A 55 -23.36 16.98 -25.99
N ASP A 56 -23.16 15.67 -26.07
CA ASP A 56 -21.86 15.01 -26.13
C ASP A 56 -21.77 14.22 -27.45
N CYS A 57 -20.55 14.08 -28.00
CA CYS A 57 -20.38 13.29 -29.21
C CYS A 57 -20.65 11.80 -28.95
N ASP A 58 -21.21 11.12 -29.95
CA ASP A 58 -21.43 9.69 -29.92
C ASP A 58 -20.11 8.93 -29.76
N LEU A 59 -20.18 7.71 -29.23
CA LEU A 59 -19.00 6.86 -29.05
C LEU A 59 -18.25 6.66 -30.37
N GLY A 60 -16.97 7.03 -30.41
CA GLY A 60 -16.15 6.98 -31.63
C GLY A 60 -16.04 8.32 -32.35
N PHE A 61 -16.66 9.37 -31.82
CA PHE A 61 -16.55 10.74 -32.32
C PHE A 61 -15.95 11.66 -31.27
N ARG A 62 -15.37 12.77 -31.71
CA ARG A 62 -14.76 13.80 -30.88
C ARG A 62 -15.24 15.18 -31.32
N MET A 63 -15.43 16.04 -30.33
CA MET A 63 -15.79 17.43 -30.52
C MET A 63 -14.63 18.19 -31.17
N ASP A 64 -14.91 18.81 -32.31
CA ASP A 64 -14.04 19.78 -32.96
C ASP A 64 -14.88 21.02 -33.32
N GLY A 65 -14.74 22.07 -32.52
CA GLY A 65 -15.65 23.20 -32.57
C GLY A 65 -17.10 22.77 -32.28
N ALA A 66 -18.01 23.06 -33.21
CA ALA A 66 -19.44 22.79 -33.08
C ALA A 66 -19.90 21.47 -33.73
N GLU A 67 -18.94 20.61 -34.11
CA GLU A 67 -19.20 19.35 -34.83
C GLU A 67 -18.58 18.16 -34.09
N CYS A 68 -19.09 16.96 -34.38
CA CYS A 68 -18.54 15.70 -33.92
C CYS A 68 -17.84 14.99 -35.09
N LEU A 69 -16.51 15.00 -35.08
CA LEU A 69 -15.69 14.33 -36.09
C LEU A 69 -15.35 12.91 -35.66
N ALA A 70 -15.40 11.97 -36.61
CA ALA A 70 -15.06 10.58 -36.36
C ALA A 70 -13.59 10.43 -35.93
N LEU A 71 -13.35 9.68 -34.86
CA LEU A 71 -12.02 9.27 -34.46
C LEU A 71 -11.45 8.29 -35.50
N ASN A 72 -10.18 8.48 -35.85
CA ASN A 72 -9.45 7.46 -36.59
C ASN A 72 -9.04 6.35 -35.60
N ILE A 73 -9.88 5.32 -35.52
CA ILE A 73 -9.68 4.16 -34.65
C ILE A 73 -8.99 3.08 -35.49
N PRO A 74 -7.73 2.72 -35.19
CA PRO A 74 -7.03 1.71 -35.95
C PRO A 74 -7.61 0.30 -35.73
N ASP A 75 -7.20 -0.65 -36.56
CA ASP A 75 -7.50 -2.06 -36.33
C ASP A 75 -7.04 -2.50 -34.94
N ASN A 76 -7.81 -3.41 -34.33
CA ASN A 76 -7.58 -3.90 -32.96
C ASN A 76 -7.68 -2.82 -31.87
N ALA A 77 -8.32 -1.68 -32.12
CA ALA A 77 -8.69 -0.70 -31.11
C ALA A 77 -10.22 -0.65 -30.86
N TYR A 78 -10.61 0.10 -29.84
CA TYR A 78 -11.99 0.47 -29.55
C TYR A 78 -12.08 1.90 -29.00
N ALA A 79 -13.20 2.58 -29.25
CA ALA A 79 -13.45 3.92 -28.73
C ALA A 79 -13.59 3.90 -27.20
N THR A 80 -12.95 4.85 -26.51
CA THR A 80 -12.99 4.95 -25.04
C THR A 80 -14.02 5.95 -24.52
N GLY A 81 -14.55 6.81 -25.40
CA GLY A 81 -15.41 7.94 -25.03
C GLY A 81 -14.65 9.06 -24.29
N ARG A 82 -13.31 9.02 -24.24
CA ARG A 82 -12.51 10.06 -23.60
C ARG A 82 -12.41 11.29 -24.50
N THR A 83 -12.70 12.45 -23.92
CA THR A 83 -12.62 13.76 -24.59
C THR A 83 -11.18 14.25 -24.82
N TYR A 84 -10.20 13.63 -24.14
CA TYR A 84 -8.77 13.92 -24.26
C TYR A 84 -7.96 12.67 -24.69
N GLY A 85 -6.72 12.87 -25.12
CA GLY A 85 -5.83 11.80 -25.60
C GLY A 85 -6.16 11.35 -27.03
N SER A 86 -5.89 10.08 -27.36
CA SER A 86 -6.22 9.48 -28.66
C SER A 86 -7.73 9.21 -28.84
N GLY A 87 -8.47 9.08 -27.73
CA GLY A 87 -9.91 8.78 -27.75
C GLY A 87 -10.25 7.30 -28.00
N TRP A 88 -9.24 6.47 -28.23
CA TRP A 88 -9.35 5.02 -28.38
C TRP A 88 -8.33 4.31 -27.48
N ALA A 89 -8.51 3.00 -27.31
CA ALA A 89 -7.55 2.13 -26.64
C ALA A 89 -7.42 0.82 -27.41
N CYS A 90 -6.25 0.20 -27.34
CA CYS A 90 -6.04 -1.11 -27.93
C CYS A 90 -6.89 -2.17 -27.23
N ARG A 91 -7.37 -3.14 -28.01
CA ARG A 91 -8.04 -4.33 -27.49
C ARG A 91 -7.05 -5.15 -26.68
N ARG A 92 -7.58 -5.97 -25.78
CA ARG A 92 -6.79 -6.93 -25.00
C ARG A 92 -5.90 -7.77 -25.92
N GLY A 93 -4.59 -7.80 -25.64
CA GLY A 93 -3.58 -8.50 -26.41
C GLY A 93 -2.86 -7.63 -27.45
N TYR A 94 -3.17 -6.33 -27.49
CA TYR A 94 -2.54 -5.37 -28.39
C TYR A 94 -1.98 -4.19 -27.60
N GLU A 95 -0.87 -3.65 -28.08
CA GLU A 95 -0.19 -2.48 -27.52
C GLU A 95 -0.16 -1.33 -28.54
N GLU A 96 -0.14 -0.10 -28.02
CA GLU A 96 -0.13 1.10 -28.84
C GLU A 96 1.28 1.36 -29.38
N VAL A 97 1.39 1.44 -30.71
CA VAL A 97 2.65 1.71 -31.41
C VAL A 97 2.48 2.97 -32.27
N GLY A 98 3.37 3.95 -32.04
CA GLY A 98 3.46 5.17 -32.84
C GLY A 98 2.22 6.08 -32.79
N ASP A 99 1.49 6.10 -31.67
CA ASP A 99 0.29 6.92 -31.41
C ASP A 99 -0.87 6.76 -32.43
N ALA A 100 -0.82 5.73 -33.26
CA ALA A 100 -1.75 5.58 -34.40
C ALA A 100 -2.09 4.13 -34.75
N SER A 101 -1.53 3.14 -34.05
CA SER A 101 -1.74 1.72 -34.35
C SER A 101 -1.76 0.86 -33.10
N CYS A 102 -2.46 -0.27 -33.19
CA CYS A 102 -2.46 -1.30 -32.17
C CYS A 102 -1.85 -2.58 -32.76
N GLU A 103 -0.64 -2.90 -32.33
CA GLU A 103 0.08 -4.10 -32.76
C GLU A 103 -0.10 -5.22 -31.73
N ALA A 104 -0.10 -6.47 -32.19
CA ALA A 104 -0.28 -7.60 -31.30
C ALA A 104 0.94 -7.74 -30.38
N ILE A 105 0.70 -7.91 -29.08
CA ILE A 105 1.77 -8.12 -28.10
C ILE A 105 2.46 -9.45 -28.43
N PRO A 106 3.78 -9.45 -28.70
CA PRO A 106 4.51 -10.68 -29.01
C PRO A 106 4.52 -11.59 -27.78
N MET A 107 3.83 -12.72 -27.87
CA MET A 107 3.73 -13.71 -26.79
C MET A 107 4.84 -14.77 -26.95
N PRO A 108 5.81 -14.87 -26.03
CA PRO A 108 6.78 -15.95 -26.08
C PRO A 108 6.16 -17.31 -25.73
N GLU A 109 6.86 -18.41 -26.04
CA GLU A 109 6.44 -19.74 -25.59
C GLU A 109 6.38 -19.80 -24.06
N ASN A 110 5.39 -20.54 -23.53
CA ASN A 110 5.13 -20.68 -22.09
C ASN A 110 4.79 -19.34 -21.40
N ALA A 111 4.12 -18.42 -22.11
CA ALA A 111 3.57 -17.20 -21.56
C ALA A 111 2.07 -17.07 -21.84
N TYR A 112 1.40 -16.30 -20.98
CA TYR A 112 0.01 -15.95 -21.13
C TYR A 112 -0.21 -14.47 -20.83
N LEU A 113 -1.28 -13.93 -21.42
CA LEU A 113 -1.65 -12.53 -21.23
C LEU A 113 -2.19 -12.31 -19.82
N ARG A 114 -1.67 -11.30 -19.12
CA ARG A 114 -2.16 -10.91 -17.79
C ARG A 114 -3.62 -10.51 -17.83
N SER A 115 -4.24 -10.44 -16.65
CA SER A 115 -5.62 -9.97 -16.51
C SER A 115 -5.81 -8.56 -17.09
N SER A 116 -4.81 -7.67 -16.93
CA SER A 116 -4.81 -6.32 -17.50
C SER A 116 -4.96 -6.31 -19.02
N GLY A 117 -4.43 -7.33 -19.70
CA GLY A 117 -4.54 -7.47 -21.15
C GLY A 117 -3.51 -6.69 -21.97
N TYR A 118 -2.59 -5.98 -21.32
CA TYR A 118 -1.60 -5.12 -21.97
C TYR A 118 -0.15 -5.57 -21.73
N ASP A 119 0.03 -6.71 -21.06
CA ASP A 119 1.32 -7.33 -20.80
C ASP A 119 1.12 -8.83 -20.56
N TRP A 120 2.19 -9.60 -20.57
CA TRP A 120 2.19 -11.04 -20.36
C TRP A 120 2.94 -11.44 -19.09
N GLN A 121 2.78 -12.70 -18.71
CA GLN A 121 3.58 -13.35 -17.69
C GLN A 121 3.83 -14.81 -18.07
N CYS A 122 4.92 -15.37 -17.54
CA CYS A 122 5.22 -16.77 -17.77
C CYS A 122 4.19 -17.69 -17.11
N GLU A 123 3.94 -18.82 -17.75
CA GLU A 123 3.20 -19.93 -17.19
C GLU A 123 3.90 -20.47 -15.94
N ARG A 124 3.12 -21.11 -15.07
CA ARG A 124 3.66 -21.73 -13.86
C ARG A 124 4.76 -22.74 -14.23
N GLY A 125 5.90 -22.64 -13.55
CA GLY A 125 7.08 -23.45 -13.85
C GLY A 125 8.08 -22.76 -14.80
N TYR A 126 7.78 -21.55 -15.24
CA TYR A 126 8.67 -20.71 -16.03
C TYR A 126 8.88 -19.35 -15.37
N ARG A 127 10.05 -18.78 -15.57
CA ARG A 127 10.40 -17.44 -15.12
C ARG A 127 10.79 -16.57 -16.29
N GLN A 128 10.54 -15.27 -16.16
CA GLN A 128 10.88 -14.31 -17.20
C GLN A 128 12.40 -14.10 -17.25
N ASP A 129 13.00 -14.38 -18.41
CA ASP A 129 14.35 -13.93 -18.78
C ASP A 129 14.23 -13.05 -20.03
N ARG A 130 14.27 -11.73 -19.80
CA ARG A 130 14.02 -10.69 -20.82
C ARG A 130 12.65 -10.88 -21.49
N GLU A 131 12.66 -11.18 -22.79
CA GLU A 131 11.49 -11.35 -23.64
C GLU A 131 11.07 -12.83 -23.78
N THR A 132 11.61 -13.72 -22.93
CA THR A 132 11.34 -15.15 -22.98
C THR A 132 10.99 -15.73 -21.62
N CYS A 133 10.31 -16.87 -21.63
CA CYS A 133 10.04 -17.66 -20.44
C CYS A 133 10.93 -18.89 -20.43
N VAL A 134 11.83 -18.94 -19.44
CA VAL A 134 12.76 -20.06 -19.26
C VAL A 134 12.28 -20.98 -18.13
N PRO A 135 12.45 -22.31 -18.25
CA PRO A 135 12.05 -23.24 -17.21
C PRO A 135 12.70 -22.91 -15.86
N ILE A 136 11.92 -23.00 -14.79
CA ILE A 136 12.41 -22.92 -13.42
C ILE A 136 13.04 -24.26 -13.07
N VAL A 137 14.33 -24.22 -12.69
CA VAL A 137 14.99 -25.37 -12.08
C VAL A 137 14.55 -25.44 -10.62
N LEU A 138 13.71 -26.41 -10.30
CA LEU A 138 13.21 -26.61 -8.95
C LEU A 138 14.25 -27.38 -8.12
N PRO A 139 14.78 -26.80 -7.03
CA PRO A 139 15.68 -27.52 -6.14
C PRO A 139 14.96 -28.63 -5.37
N GLU A 140 15.73 -29.55 -4.79
CA GLU A 140 15.22 -30.47 -3.78
C GLU A 140 14.63 -29.67 -2.60
N HIS A 141 13.50 -30.14 -2.06
CA HIS A 141 12.71 -29.44 -1.04
C HIS A 141 12.16 -28.07 -1.45
N GLY A 142 12.00 -27.81 -2.75
CA GLY A 142 11.32 -26.62 -3.27
C GLY A 142 9.99 -26.96 -3.95
N TYR A 143 9.06 -26.01 -3.94
CA TYR A 143 7.83 -26.06 -4.73
C TYR A 143 7.56 -24.74 -5.47
N LEU A 144 6.88 -24.84 -6.62
CA LEU A 144 6.55 -23.68 -7.45
C LEU A 144 5.52 -22.77 -6.76
N THR A 145 5.79 -21.48 -6.72
CA THR A 145 4.85 -20.43 -6.30
C THR A 145 4.24 -19.72 -7.52
N GLU A 146 3.10 -19.06 -7.32
CA GLU A 146 2.50 -18.16 -8.30
C GLU A 146 3.17 -16.77 -8.32
N ASP A 147 4.09 -16.51 -7.38
CA ASP A 147 4.82 -15.26 -7.32
C ASP A 147 5.73 -15.08 -8.53
N THR A 148 5.33 -14.15 -9.39
CA THR A 148 6.10 -13.76 -10.57
C THR A 148 7.35 -12.94 -10.26
N SER A 149 7.49 -12.49 -9.00
CA SER A 149 8.67 -11.78 -8.50
C SER A 149 9.62 -12.75 -7.79
N GLY A 150 10.86 -12.83 -8.25
CA GLY A 150 11.90 -13.65 -7.61
C GLY A 150 12.22 -14.96 -8.34
N SER A 151 12.48 -16.02 -7.59
CA SER A 151 12.91 -17.33 -8.08
C SER A 151 11.78 -18.16 -8.73
N GLY A 152 10.52 -17.84 -8.44
CA GLY A 152 9.35 -18.61 -8.89
C GLY A 152 9.17 -19.95 -8.16
N TRP A 153 9.93 -20.18 -7.09
CA TRP A 153 9.77 -21.29 -6.16
C TRP A 153 10.06 -20.83 -4.73
N VAL A 154 9.50 -21.55 -3.78
CA VAL A 154 9.74 -21.38 -2.34
C VAL A 154 10.09 -22.74 -1.74
N CYS A 155 10.68 -22.74 -0.54
CA CYS A 155 11.08 -23.97 0.11
C CYS A 155 9.93 -24.64 0.86
N ASP A 156 9.98 -25.97 0.91
CA ASP A 156 9.17 -26.78 1.81
C ASP A 156 9.38 -26.33 3.26
N ARG A 157 8.36 -26.55 4.09
CA ARG A 157 8.44 -26.30 5.52
C ARG A 157 9.67 -27.00 6.12
N GLY A 158 10.47 -26.25 6.88
CA GLY A 158 11.71 -26.75 7.47
C GLY A 158 12.95 -26.49 6.62
N PHE A 159 12.80 -25.80 5.49
CA PHE A 159 13.91 -25.38 4.65
C PHE A 159 13.84 -23.87 4.37
N THR A 160 15.01 -23.26 4.19
CA THR A 160 15.17 -21.84 3.90
C THR A 160 15.94 -21.66 2.59
N PRO A 161 15.62 -20.63 1.77
CA PRO A 161 16.29 -20.44 0.49
C PRO A 161 17.75 -20.02 0.67
N SER A 162 18.66 -20.75 0.02
CA SER A 162 20.07 -20.41 -0.09
C SER A 162 20.52 -20.49 -1.54
N ALA A 163 20.67 -19.32 -2.17
CA ALA A 163 21.00 -19.16 -3.58
C ALA A 163 20.07 -19.93 -4.54
N SER A 164 20.42 -21.17 -4.87
CA SER A 164 19.69 -22.04 -5.81
C SER A 164 19.23 -23.36 -5.17
N ALA A 165 19.21 -23.42 -3.83
CA ALA A 165 18.83 -24.60 -3.07
C ALA A 165 17.94 -24.24 -1.88
N CYS A 166 17.19 -25.22 -1.42
CA CYS A 166 16.53 -25.19 -0.12
C CYS A 166 17.40 -25.94 0.87
N VAL A 167 17.91 -25.22 1.88
CA VAL A 167 18.76 -25.80 2.93
C VAL A 167 17.96 -26.00 4.20
N PRO A 168 18.16 -27.10 4.94
CA PRO A 168 17.38 -27.38 6.13
C PRO A 168 17.62 -26.33 7.21
N ILE A 169 16.54 -25.88 7.83
CA ILE A 169 16.56 -24.97 8.97
C ILE A 169 17.11 -25.75 10.17
N SER A 170 18.17 -25.24 10.77
CA SER A 170 18.79 -25.85 11.95
C SER A 170 17.97 -25.50 13.20
N VAL A 171 17.08 -26.40 13.59
CA VAL A 171 16.28 -26.24 14.81
C VAL A 171 17.06 -26.83 16.00
N PRO A 172 17.34 -26.04 17.06
CA PRO A 172 18.04 -26.54 18.24
C PRO A 172 17.18 -27.53 19.05
N GLU A 173 17.81 -28.25 19.99
CA GLU A 173 17.08 -29.05 20.98
C GLU A 173 16.09 -28.18 21.76
N ASN A 174 14.88 -28.68 22.00
CA ASN A 174 13.76 -27.93 22.58
C ASN A 174 13.29 -26.73 21.73
N GLY A 175 13.59 -26.72 20.43
CA GLY A 175 13.01 -25.81 19.45
C GLY A 175 12.01 -26.51 18.53
N TYR A 176 11.13 -25.73 17.91
CA TYR A 176 10.20 -26.18 16.87
C TYR A 176 10.11 -25.17 15.73
N LEU A 177 9.83 -25.65 14.51
CA LEU A 177 9.62 -24.78 13.34
C LEU A 177 8.37 -23.94 13.50
N THR A 178 8.44 -22.63 13.27
CA THR A 178 7.24 -21.77 13.25
C THR A 178 6.49 -21.94 11.93
N ASN A 179 5.18 -21.68 11.92
CA ASN A 179 4.39 -21.61 10.67
C ASN A 179 4.28 -20.16 10.17
N ALA A 180 5.22 -19.29 10.54
CA ALA A 180 5.12 -17.88 10.22
C ALA A 180 5.68 -17.61 8.82
N ASP A 181 4.89 -16.94 7.98
CA ASP A 181 5.36 -16.45 6.66
C ASP A 181 6.44 -15.37 6.81
N TYR A 182 6.48 -14.71 7.97
CA TYR A 182 7.43 -13.67 8.34
C TYR A 182 7.86 -13.84 9.79
N GLY A 183 9.15 -13.66 10.08
CA GLY A 183 9.70 -13.72 11.44
C GLY A 183 10.72 -14.85 11.61
N ALA A 184 10.89 -15.29 12.85
CA ALA A 184 11.81 -16.38 13.17
C ALA A 184 11.30 -17.72 12.60
N GLU A 185 12.18 -18.44 11.93
CA GLU A 185 11.93 -19.74 11.29
C GLU A 185 11.63 -20.87 12.30
N TRP A 186 12.10 -20.71 13.53
CA TRP A 186 11.85 -21.61 14.65
C TRP A 186 11.65 -20.80 15.93
N ALA A 187 11.07 -21.43 16.94
CA ALA A 187 10.88 -20.87 18.27
C ALA A 187 11.15 -21.95 19.33
N CYS A 188 11.40 -21.52 20.56
CA CYS A 188 11.59 -22.45 21.66
C CYS A 188 10.28 -23.05 22.15
N GLU A 189 10.32 -24.33 22.48
CA GLU A 189 9.26 -25.06 23.16
C GLU A 189 8.89 -24.36 24.46
N ARG A 190 7.64 -24.58 24.91
CA ARG A 190 7.14 -23.99 26.14
C ARG A 190 8.04 -24.37 27.32
N GLY A 191 8.52 -23.36 28.04
CA GLY A 191 9.43 -23.53 29.17
C GLY A 191 10.90 -23.46 28.78
N PHE A 192 11.21 -22.95 27.59
CA PHE A 192 12.55 -22.62 27.16
C PHE A 192 12.62 -21.20 26.56
N PHE A 193 13.76 -20.53 26.71
CA PHE A 193 14.07 -19.24 26.09
C PHE A 193 15.19 -19.36 25.07
N GLU A 194 15.10 -18.57 24.01
CA GLU A 194 16.18 -18.44 23.03
C GLU A 194 17.35 -17.66 23.63
N ILE A 195 18.52 -18.29 23.69
CA ILE A 195 19.79 -17.69 24.06
C ILE A 195 20.85 -18.14 23.05
N ASP A 196 21.35 -17.20 22.26
CA ASP A 196 22.38 -17.43 21.24
C ASP A 196 22.06 -18.61 20.29
N GLY A 197 20.81 -18.71 19.82
CA GLY A 197 20.37 -19.75 18.91
C GLY A 197 20.14 -21.13 19.54
N ARG A 198 20.03 -21.20 20.88
CA ARG A 198 19.67 -22.42 21.64
C ARG A 198 18.44 -22.16 22.50
N CYS A 199 17.66 -23.20 22.77
CA CYS A 199 16.57 -23.15 23.72
C CYS A 199 17.00 -23.64 25.10
N ASP A 200 17.17 -22.69 26.02
CA ASP A 200 17.55 -22.95 27.41
C ASP A 200 16.34 -23.02 28.33
N PRO A 201 16.29 -23.96 29.28
CA PRO A 201 15.14 -24.13 30.15
C PRO A 201 14.92 -22.88 31.01
N VAL A 202 13.67 -22.47 31.14
CA VAL A 202 13.26 -21.44 32.08
C VAL A 202 13.54 -21.93 33.49
N ALA A 203 14.30 -21.16 34.25
CA ALA A 203 14.49 -21.41 35.68
C ALA A 203 13.21 -21.04 36.43
N LEU A 204 12.40 -22.05 36.79
CA LEU A 204 11.21 -21.83 37.64
C LEU A 204 11.65 -21.69 39.11
N PRO A 205 11.38 -20.56 39.77
CA PRO A 205 11.53 -20.47 41.21
C PRO A 205 10.46 -21.32 41.93
N ALA A 206 10.66 -21.58 43.23
CA ALA A 206 9.65 -22.27 44.04
C ALA A 206 8.33 -21.48 44.05
N ASN A 207 7.20 -22.19 44.03
CA ASN A 207 5.85 -21.63 43.96
C ASN A 207 5.57 -20.84 42.66
N ALA A 208 6.15 -21.26 41.54
CA ALA A 208 5.89 -20.71 40.21
C ALA A 208 5.49 -21.79 39.20
N PHE A 209 4.78 -21.38 38.16
CA PHE A 209 4.41 -22.22 37.02
C PHE A 209 4.71 -21.50 35.70
N LEU A 210 4.91 -22.27 34.63
CA LEU A 210 5.17 -21.73 33.29
C LEU A 210 4.01 -20.88 32.79
N ASP A 211 4.33 -19.69 32.30
CA ASP A 211 3.36 -18.78 31.70
C ASP A 211 3.37 -18.87 30.17
N GLN A 212 2.21 -18.67 29.56
CA GLN A 212 2.03 -18.73 28.10
C GLN A 212 2.10 -17.35 27.44
N GLU A 213 2.21 -16.28 28.23
CA GLU A 213 2.31 -14.92 27.70
C GLU A 213 3.65 -14.75 26.98
N SER A 214 3.60 -14.19 25.75
CA SER A 214 4.77 -14.00 24.88
C SER A 214 5.75 -12.93 25.39
N TYR A 215 5.45 -12.30 26.52
CA TYR A 215 6.23 -11.25 27.14
C TYR A 215 6.41 -11.53 28.63
N GLY A 216 7.52 -11.06 29.21
CA GLY A 216 7.84 -11.26 30.62
C GLY A 216 8.77 -12.46 30.87
N PRO A 217 8.88 -12.92 32.13
CA PRO A 217 9.91 -13.89 32.54
C PRO A 217 9.56 -15.35 32.19
N GLY A 218 8.44 -15.62 31.51
CA GLY A 218 8.04 -16.97 31.07
C GLY A 218 7.47 -17.87 32.18
N TRP A 219 7.28 -17.31 33.37
CA TRP A 219 6.64 -17.96 34.51
C TRP A 219 5.81 -16.95 35.30
N ARG A 220 4.84 -17.47 36.06
CA ARG A 220 4.03 -16.71 37.03
C ARG A 220 4.00 -17.42 38.35
N CYS A 221 3.83 -16.65 39.42
CA CYS A 221 3.69 -17.20 40.76
C CYS A 221 2.36 -17.93 40.93
N GLU A 222 2.36 -19.01 41.69
CA GLU A 222 1.16 -19.66 42.17
C GLU A 222 0.29 -18.68 42.99
N ARG A 223 -1.02 -18.93 43.04
CA ARG A 223 -1.95 -18.09 43.80
C ARG A 223 -1.54 -18.06 45.28
N GLY A 224 -1.42 -16.86 45.84
CA GLY A 224 -0.92 -16.63 47.20
C GLY A 224 0.55 -16.20 47.27
N PHE A 225 1.23 -16.13 46.13
CA PHE A 225 2.60 -15.64 46.02
C PHE A 225 2.68 -14.45 45.07
N GLU A 226 3.55 -13.49 45.34
CA GLU A 226 3.85 -12.36 44.46
C GLU A 226 5.27 -12.45 43.91
N ALA A 227 5.47 -11.93 42.69
CA ALA A 227 6.78 -11.92 42.05
C ALA A 227 7.62 -10.77 42.61
N VAL A 228 8.74 -11.12 43.24
CA VAL A 228 9.76 -10.17 43.71
C VAL A 228 11.09 -10.60 43.13
N ASP A 229 11.69 -9.74 42.31
CA ASP A 229 12.86 -10.06 41.49
C ASP A 229 12.64 -11.35 40.67
N ASN A 230 13.42 -12.41 40.94
CA ASN A 230 13.33 -13.69 40.26
C ASN A 230 12.82 -14.82 41.18
N ALA A 231 11.94 -14.47 42.13
CA ALA A 231 11.36 -15.42 43.08
C ALA A 231 9.86 -15.14 43.34
N CYS A 232 9.15 -16.17 43.76
CA CYS A 232 7.78 -16.07 44.25
C CYS A 232 7.77 -16.07 45.77
N VAL A 233 7.42 -14.93 46.36
CA VAL A 233 7.37 -14.71 47.81
C VAL A 233 5.92 -14.80 48.28
N ALA A 234 5.69 -15.51 49.38
CA ALA A 234 4.35 -15.66 49.94
C ALA A 234 3.77 -14.29 50.32
N ILE A 235 2.54 -14.03 49.89
CA ILE A 235 1.82 -12.82 50.26
C ILE A 235 1.39 -12.94 51.72
N ASP A 236 1.87 -12.02 52.55
CA ASP A 236 1.31 -11.83 53.89
C ASP A 236 -0.06 -11.16 53.75
N LEU A 237 -1.13 -11.97 53.89
CA LEU A 237 -2.49 -11.51 53.68
C LEU A 237 -3.04 -10.92 54.99
N PRO A 238 -3.22 -9.59 55.09
CA PRO A 238 -3.70 -8.99 56.32
C PRO A 238 -5.16 -9.36 56.61
N ALA A 239 -5.59 -9.19 57.86
CA ALA A 239 -6.99 -9.39 58.23
C ALA A 239 -7.91 -8.47 57.43
N ASN A 240 -9.09 -8.98 57.05
CA ASN A 240 -10.09 -8.29 56.22
C ASN A 240 -9.60 -7.96 54.79
N ALA A 241 -8.78 -8.84 54.22
CA ALA A 241 -8.34 -8.80 52.84
C ALA A 241 -8.55 -10.15 52.14
N HIS A 242 -8.66 -10.10 50.81
CA HIS A 242 -8.70 -11.28 49.95
C HIS A 242 -7.74 -11.11 48.77
N LEU A 243 -7.23 -12.24 48.27
CA LEU A 243 -6.48 -12.28 47.02
C LEU A 243 -7.38 -11.87 45.85
N ASP A 244 -6.85 -11.04 44.94
CA ASP A 244 -7.58 -10.60 43.76
C ASP A 244 -7.77 -11.74 42.73
N ARG A 245 -8.34 -11.41 41.56
CA ARG A 245 -8.59 -12.40 40.51
C ARG A 245 -7.30 -13.06 40.00
N SER A 246 -6.20 -12.31 39.89
CA SER A 246 -4.91 -12.89 39.50
C SER A 246 -4.40 -13.87 40.56
N GLY A 247 -4.64 -13.56 41.84
CA GLY A 247 -4.14 -14.35 42.94
C GLY A 247 -2.72 -14.02 43.38
N ASN A 248 -2.05 -13.10 42.68
CA ASN A 248 -0.69 -12.65 42.99
C ASN A 248 -0.67 -11.22 43.57
N ARG A 249 -1.84 -10.71 43.97
CA ARG A 249 -2.03 -9.48 44.74
C ARG A 249 -3.27 -9.64 45.61
N TRP A 250 -3.47 -8.73 46.55
CA TRP A 250 -4.64 -8.70 47.42
C TRP A 250 -5.33 -7.34 47.43
N ARG A 251 -6.56 -7.31 47.90
CA ARG A 251 -7.36 -6.10 48.13
C ARG A 251 -8.13 -6.24 49.44
N CYS A 252 -8.46 -5.11 50.05
CA CYS A 252 -9.33 -5.11 51.22
C CYS A 252 -10.73 -5.63 50.87
N ASP A 253 -11.33 -6.31 51.84
CA ASP A 253 -12.72 -6.72 51.78
C ASP A 253 -13.65 -5.52 51.68
N ARG A 254 -14.89 -5.78 51.26
CA ARG A 254 -15.92 -4.75 51.17
C ARG A 254 -16.08 -4.09 52.55
N SER A 255 -16.12 -2.75 52.56
CA SER A 255 -16.17 -1.89 53.76
C SER A 255 -14.83 -1.66 54.48
N PHE A 256 -13.71 -2.21 54.00
CA PHE A 256 -12.38 -1.93 54.52
C PHE A 256 -11.55 -1.11 53.52
N GLN A 257 -10.67 -0.25 54.04
CA GLN A 257 -9.78 0.61 53.28
C GLN A 257 -8.32 0.33 53.66
N LEU A 258 -7.41 0.44 52.69
CA LEU A 258 -5.98 0.23 52.88
C LEU A 258 -5.37 1.39 53.68
N SER A 259 -4.75 1.10 54.82
CA SER A 259 -3.98 2.05 55.63
C SER A 259 -2.77 1.32 56.24
N ASP A 260 -1.56 1.84 56.02
CA ASP A 260 -0.30 1.30 56.58
C ASP A 260 -0.10 -0.23 56.39
N GLY A 261 -0.46 -0.74 55.21
CA GLY A 261 -0.33 -2.18 54.90
C GLY A 261 -1.41 -3.08 55.52
N ALA A 262 -2.42 -2.50 56.18
CA ALA A 262 -3.55 -3.22 56.76
C ALA A 262 -4.90 -2.75 56.20
N CYS A 263 -5.93 -3.59 56.34
CA CYS A 263 -7.31 -3.25 56.00
C CYS A 263 -8.08 -2.83 57.25
N VAL A 264 -8.39 -1.53 57.33
CA VAL A 264 -9.14 -0.93 58.44
C VAL A 264 -10.54 -0.55 58.00
N LEU A 265 -11.52 -0.58 58.92
CA LEU A 265 -12.90 -0.25 58.59
C LEU A 265 -12.99 1.17 58.03
N GLY A 266 -13.49 1.31 56.79
CA GLY A 266 -13.71 2.60 56.16
C GLY A 266 -14.84 3.34 56.88
N ARG A 267 -14.60 4.61 57.22
CA ARG A 267 -15.67 5.50 57.70
C ARG A 267 -16.62 5.89 56.57
#